data_AF-A0A6P0EZY1-F1
#
_entry.id   AF-A0A6P0EZY1-F1
#
_cell.length_a   1.000
_cell.length_b   1.000
_cell.length_c   1.000
_cell.angle_alpha   90.00
_cell.angle_beta   90.00
_cell.angle_gamma   90.00
#
_symmetry.space_group_name_H-M   'P 1'
#
loop_
_entity.id
_entity.type
_entity.pdbx_description
1 polymer ?
#
loop_
_entity_poly.entity_id
_entity_poly.type
_entity_poly.pdbx_seq_one_letter_code
_entity_poly.pdbx_strand_id
1 'polypeptide(L)'
;MLADAETARPWVIAELSANHDGSLERALATIDAIAATGAQTVKFQTYTADSMTLDSTEPAFRVTDGHGLWGGRGLYDLYREAGTPYEWHAQLFSHARERGLTPFSSPFDAAAVELLESVDCAV
;
A
#
# COMPACT_ATOMS: atom_id res chain seq x y z
N MET A 1 9.61 -21.78 21.17
CA MET A 1 8.74 -21.39 22.29
C MET A 1 8.13 -20.06 21.90
N LEU A 2 6.88 -20.07 21.43
CA LEU A 2 6.17 -18.83 21.13
C LEU A 2 5.97 -18.10 22.46
N ALA A 3 6.37 -16.83 22.52
CA ALA A 3 6.11 -16.01 23.70
C ALA A 3 4.61 -16.00 23.98
N ASP A 4 4.24 -15.99 25.26
CA ASP A 4 2.84 -15.87 25.67
C ASP A 4 2.27 -14.59 25.06
N ALA A 5 1.27 -14.71 24.19
CA ALA A 5 0.80 -13.61 23.34
C ALA A 5 0.33 -12.39 24.16
N GLU A 6 -0.06 -12.61 25.42
CA GLU A 6 -0.48 -11.57 26.36
C GLU A 6 0.68 -10.69 26.88
N THR A 7 1.94 -11.12 26.76
CA THR A 7 3.12 -10.38 27.25
C THR A 7 4.07 -9.93 26.13
N ALA A 8 3.81 -10.38 24.89
CA ALA A 8 4.61 -10.00 23.74
C ALA A 8 4.41 -8.52 23.39
N ARG A 9 5.50 -7.84 22.99
CA ARG A 9 5.40 -6.49 22.43
C ARG A 9 4.49 -6.54 21.19
N PRO A 10 3.51 -5.62 21.06
CA PRO A 10 2.69 -5.54 19.86
C PRO A 10 3.55 -5.40 18.60
N TRP A 11 3.19 -6.16 17.56
CA TRP A 11 3.78 -6.00 16.24
C TRP A 11 3.05 -4.89 15.49
N VAL A 12 3.77 -3.82 15.15
CA VAL A 12 3.23 -2.62 14.52
C VAL A 12 3.52 -2.65 13.02
N ILE A 13 2.45 -2.66 12.25
CA ILE A 13 2.45 -2.54 10.79
C ILE A 13 2.02 -1.12 10.43
N ALA A 14 2.94 -0.33 9.88
CA ALA A 14 2.67 1.02 9.41
C ALA A 14 2.20 0.97 7.94
N GLU A 15 0.94 1.32 7.71
CA GLU A 15 0.33 1.33 6.39
C GLU A 15 0.72 2.58 5.60
N LEU A 16 1.48 2.41 4.50
CA LEU A 16 1.77 3.49 3.55
C LEU A 16 0.64 3.62 2.52
N SER A 17 0.13 2.49 1.99
CA SER A 17 -0.96 2.48 0.99
C SER A 17 -0.68 3.46 -0.17
N ALA A 18 -1.68 4.26 -0.55
CA ALA A 18 -1.62 5.30 -1.58
C ALA A 18 -1.20 6.69 -1.05
N ASN A 19 -0.67 6.80 0.17
CA ASN A 19 -0.33 8.11 0.78
C ASN A 19 0.91 8.79 0.15
N HIS A 20 1.50 8.18 -0.88
CA HIS A 20 2.61 8.74 -1.65
C HIS A 20 2.17 9.80 -2.66
N ASP A 21 0.88 9.88 -3.00
CA ASP A 21 0.31 10.94 -3.85
C ASP A 21 1.09 11.07 -5.17
N GLY A 22 1.22 9.95 -5.87
CA GLY A 22 1.94 9.86 -7.16
C GLY A 22 3.45 10.15 -7.13
N SER A 23 4.09 10.25 -5.95
CA SER A 23 5.52 10.56 -5.82
C SER A 23 6.33 9.42 -5.19
N LEU A 24 7.26 8.85 -5.96
CA LEU A 24 8.21 7.85 -5.46
C LEU A 24 9.11 8.43 -4.37
N GLU A 25 9.58 9.66 -4.54
CA GLU A 25 10.39 10.35 -3.52
C GLU A 25 9.64 10.45 -2.19
N ARG A 26 8.35 10.82 -2.23
CA ARG A 26 7.51 10.86 -1.03
C ARG A 26 7.31 9.48 -0.42
N ALA A 27 7.13 8.44 -1.23
CA ALA A 27 7.03 7.07 -0.74
C ALA A 27 8.30 6.65 0.02
N LEU A 28 9.48 6.90 -0.56
CA LEU A 28 10.78 6.61 0.07
C LEU A 28 10.99 7.41 1.37
N ALA A 29 10.67 8.71 1.37
CA ALA A 29 10.74 9.54 2.57
C ALA A 29 9.76 9.08 3.66
N THR A 30 8.60 8.53 3.27
CA THR A 30 7.63 7.96 4.21
C THR A 30 8.15 6.68 4.85
N ILE A 31 8.84 5.83 4.08
CA ILE A 31 9.53 4.65 4.62
C ILE A 31 10.61 5.07 5.64
N ASP A 32 11.38 6.13 5.35
CA ASP A 32 12.37 6.69 6.28
C ASP A 32 11.72 7.12 7.60
N ALA A 33 10.61 7.86 7.49
CA ALA A 33 9.86 8.34 8.66
C ALA A 33 9.29 7.16 9.48
N ILE A 34 8.75 6.13 8.82
CA ILE A 34 8.25 4.91 9.49
C ILE A 34 9.37 4.22 10.24
N ALA A 35 10.54 4.03 9.61
CA ALA A 35 11.69 3.39 10.23
C ALA A 35 12.14 4.13 11.51
N ALA A 36 12.10 5.46 11.49
CA ALA A 36 12.44 6.28 12.65
C ALA A 36 11.46 6.13 13.84
N THR A 37 10.25 5.60 13.63
CA THR A 37 9.25 5.42 14.71
C THR A 37 9.46 4.15 15.54
N GLY A 38 10.26 3.21 15.05
CA GLY A 38 10.42 1.88 15.65
C GLY A 38 9.31 0.89 15.32
N ALA A 39 8.45 1.18 14.32
CA ALA A 39 7.60 0.19 13.67
C ALA A 39 8.44 -0.94 13.07
N GLN A 40 7.87 -2.14 12.96
CA GLN A 40 8.61 -3.31 12.46
C GLN A 40 8.34 -3.57 10.97
N THR A 41 7.16 -3.17 10.49
CA THR A 41 6.71 -3.45 9.13
C THR A 41 6.19 -2.18 8.49
N VAL A 42 6.53 -1.98 7.22
CA VAL A 42 5.82 -1.06 6.32
C VAL A 42 4.94 -1.88 5.38
N LYS A 43 3.68 -1.47 5.22
CA LYS A 43 2.71 -2.16 4.38
C LYS A 43 2.24 -1.32 3.19
N PHE A 44 2.16 -1.96 2.02
CA PHE A 44 1.64 -1.42 0.77
C PHE A 44 0.33 -2.11 0.36
N GLN A 45 -0.28 -1.61 -0.72
CA GLN A 45 -1.38 -2.26 -1.42
C GLN A 45 -1.00 -2.37 -2.89
N THR A 46 -1.10 -3.55 -3.47
CA THR A 46 -0.67 -3.82 -4.85
C THR A 46 -1.90 -4.17 -5.69
N TYR A 47 -2.33 -3.20 -6.48
CA TYR A 47 -3.53 -3.30 -7.30
C TYR A 47 -3.47 -2.39 -8.53
N THR A 48 -4.37 -2.65 -9.47
CA THR A 48 -4.74 -1.71 -10.55
C THR A 48 -6.19 -1.27 -10.38
N ALA A 49 -6.62 -0.23 -11.08
CA ALA A 49 -8.04 0.15 -11.07
C ALA A 49 -8.95 -1.00 -11.56
N ASP A 50 -8.48 -1.76 -12.56
CA ASP A 50 -9.18 -2.91 -13.14
C ASP A 50 -9.35 -4.07 -12.14
N SER A 51 -8.41 -4.24 -11.22
CA SER A 51 -8.53 -5.28 -10.17
C SER A 51 -9.38 -4.83 -8.99
N MET A 52 -9.52 -3.51 -8.76
CA MET A 52 -10.22 -2.96 -7.60
C MET A 52 -11.69 -2.68 -7.85
N THR A 53 -12.06 -2.24 -9.05
CA THR A 53 -13.40 -1.74 -9.33
C THR A 53 -13.75 -1.81 -10.81
N LEU A 54 -14.98 -1.41 -11.15
CA LEU A 54 -15.45 -1.33 -12.52
C LEU A 54 -15.25 0.08 -13.07
N ASP A 55 -14.82 0.19 -14.33
CA ASP A 55 -14.89 1.42 -15.11
C ASP A 55 -16.37 1.71 -15.43
N SER A 56 -17.02 2.42 -14.50
CA SER A 56 -18.46 2.70 -14.56
C SER A 56 -18.75 4.12 -14.10
N THR A 57 -19.65 4.77 -14.82
CA THR A 57 -20.16 6.10 -14.47
C THR A 57 -21.44 6.06 -13.65
N GLU A 58 -21.95 4.86 -13.32
CA GLU A 58 -23.17 4.71 -12.52
C GLU A 58 -23.01 5.31 -11.12
N PRO A 59 -24.09 5.85 -10.49
CA PRO A 59 -24.00 6.47 -9.18
C PRO A 59 -23.37 5.60 -8.09
N ALA A 60 -23.51 4.27 -8.18
CA ALA A 60 -22.90 3.32 -7.25
C ALA A 60 -21.35 3.27 -7.30
N PHE A 61 -20.75 3.72 -8.40
CA PHE A 61 -19.30 3.76 -8.62
C PHE A 61 -18.75 5.18 -8.52
N ARG A 62 -19.48 6.09 -7.86
CA ARG A 62 -19.08 7.48 -7.66
C ARG A 62 -19.13 7.82 -6.18
N VAL A 63 -18.19 8.64 -5.75
CA VAL A 63 -18.23 9.24 -4.42
C VAL A 63 -19.33 10.29 -4.38
N THR A 64 -20.12 10.30 -3.31
CA THR A 64 -21.23 11.25 -3.13
C THR A 64 -20.73 12.70 -3.16
N ASP A 65 -21.51 13.60 -3.76
CA ASP A 65 -21.09 15.00 -3.96
C ASP A 65 -20.76 15.76 -2.67
N GLY A 66 -21.31 15.33 -1.52
CA GLY A 66 -21.03 15.90 -0.20
C GLY A 66 -19.64 15.55 0.37
N HIS A 67 -18.87 14.68 -0.27
CA HIS A 67 -17.53 14.30 0.20
C HIS A 67 -16.49 15.38 -0.12
N GLY A 68 -15.78 15.89 0.89
CA GLY A 68 -14.95 17.09 0.76
C GLY A 68 -13.86 17.03 -0.32
N LEU A 69 -13.07 15.95 -0.37
CA LEU A 69 -11.91 15.84 -1.29
C LEU A 69 -12.25 15.18 -2.62
N TRP A 70 -13.28 14.35 -2.64
CA TRP A 70 -13.50 13.37 -3.71
C TRP A 70 -14.93 13.41 -4.26
N GLY A 71 -15.75 14.37 -3.82
CA GLY A 71 -17.16 14.45 -4.21
C GLY A 71 -17.35 14.44 -5.72
N GLY A 72 -18.28 13.59 -6.17
CA GLY A 72 -18.61 13.43 -7.58
C GLY A 72 -17.57 12.67 -8.40
N ARG A 73 -16.43 12.24 -7.85
CA ARG A 73 -15.40 11.48 -8.58
C ARG A 73 -15.78 10.01 -8.73
N GLY A 74 -15.39 9.41 -9.86
CA GLY A 74 -15.52 7.98 -10.10
C GLY A 74 -14.48 7.17 -9.34
N LEU A 75 -14.87 6.01 -8.80
CA LEU A 75 -13.97 5.12 -8.07
C LEU A 75 -12.81 4.61 -8.94
N TYR A 76 -13.10 4.28 -10.21
CA TYR A 76 -12.08 3.79 -11.14
C TYR A 76 -10.96 4.82 -11.33
N ASP A 77 -11.30 6.08 -11.57
CA ASP A 77 -10.32 7.17 -11.70
C ASP A 77 -9.53 7.40 -10.40
N LEU A 78 -10.19 7.31 -9.25
CA LEU A 78 -9.53 7.45 -7.96
C LEU A 78 -8.50 6.33 -7.73
N TYR A 79 -8.86 5.06 -7.96
CA TYR A 79 -7.91 3.95 -7.82
C TYR A 79 -6.78 4.02 -8.83
N ARG A 80 -7.06 4.46 -10.06
CA ARG A 80 -6.04 4.66 -11.10
C ARG A 80 -5.03 5.74 -10.73
N GLU A 81 -5.47 6.80 -10.08
CA GLU A 81 -4.61 7.90 -9.61
C GLU A 81 -3.83 7.50 -8.35
N ALA A 82 -4.47 6.81 -7.43
CA ALA A 82 -3.95 6.53 -6.09
C ALA A 82 -2.98 5.33 -6.05
N GLY A 83 -3.17 4.32 -6.92
CA GLY A 83 -2.44 3.07 -6.88
C GLY A 83 -0.92 3.23 -6.95
N THR A 84 -0.18 2.41 -6.20
CA THR A 84 1.29 2.38 -6.28
C THR A 84 1.73 1.70 -7.58
N PRO A 85 2.50 2.37 -8.45
CA PRO A 85 3.01 1.75 -9.68
C PRO A 85 3.79 0.46 -9.39
N TYR A 86 3.56 -0.58 -10.19
CA TYR A 86 4.13 -1.91 -9.94
C TYR A 86 5.66 -1.87 -10.03
N GLU A 87 6.19 -1.07 -10.95
CA GLU A 87 7.64 -0.87 -11.14
C GLU A 87 8.35 -0.25 -9.92
N TRP A 88 7.63 0.38 -9.00
CA TRP A 88 8.24 0.94 -7.78
C TRP A 88 8.52 -0.13 -6.72
N HIS A 89 7.83 -1.27 -6.75
CA HIS A 89 7.83 -2.23 -5.64
C HIS A 89 9.23 -2.77 -5.32
N ALA A 90 10.04 -3.08 -6.34
CA ALA A 90 11.41 -3.54 -6.13
C ALA A 90 12.25 -2.51 -5.35
N GLN A 91 12.15 -1.23 -5.73
CA GLN A 91 12.88 -0.15 -5.06
C GLN A 91 12.34 0.11 -3.65
N LEU A 92 11.02 0.16 -3.48
CA LEU A 92 10.38 0.38 -2.18
C LEU A 92 10.72 -0.74 -1.17
N PHE A 93 10.69 -1.99 -1.63
CA PHE A 93 11.00 -3.15 -0.79
C PHE A 93 12.48 -3.18 -0.41
N SER A 94 13.40 -2.92 -1.36
CA SER A 94 14.84 -2.81 -1.06
C SER A 94 15.09 -1.71 -0.02
N HIS A 95 14.54 -0.51 -0.26
CA HIS A 95 14.73 0.65 0.61
C HIS A 95 14.20 0.40 2.03
N ALA A 96 13.05 -0.25 2.18
CA ALA A 96 12.51 -0.65 3.49
C ALA A 96 13.44 -1.62 4.23
N ARG A 97 13.96 -2.64 3.55
CA ARG A 97 14.89 -3.62 4.14
C ARG A 97 16.19 -2.97 4.61
N GLU A 98 16.75 -2.04 3.83
CA GLU A 98 17.94 -1.27 4.21
C GLU A 98 17.76 -0.48 5.52
N ARG A 99 16.51 -0.18 5.88
CA ARG A 99 16.13 0.54 7.11
C ARG A 99 15.68 -0.36 8.25
N GLY A 100 15.84 -1.68 8.09
CA GLY A 100 15.48 -2.66 9.11
C GLY A 100 13.96 -2.88 9.24
N LEU A 101 13.17 -2.45 8.25
CA LEU A 101 11.74 -2.75 8.18
C LEU A 101 11.51 -4.03 7.37
N THR A 102 10.52 -4.81 7.77
CA THR A 102 9.96 -5.88 6.92
C THR A 102 8.93 -5.25 5.97
N PRO A 103 9.16 -5.22 4.65
CA PRO A 103 8.12 -4.81 3.71
C PRO A 103 7.07 -5.92 3.55
N PHE A 104 5.80 -5.52 3.46
CA PHE A 104 4.65 -6.40 3.23
C PHE A 104 3.64 -5.70 2.31
N SER A 105 2.81 -6.44 1.59
CA SER A 105 1.74 -5.84 0.78
C SER A 105 0.51 -6.75 0.71
N SER A 106 -0.65 -6.13 0.48
CA SER A 106 -1.88 -6.85 0.15
C SER A 106 -2.06 -6.90 -1.38
N PRO A 107 -2.01 -8.08 -2.02
CA PRO A 107 -2.31 -8.24 -3.44
C PRO A 107 -3.83 -8.28 -3.69
N PHE A 108 -4.28 -7.69 -4.79
CA PHE A 108 -5.69 -7.67 -5.20
C PHE A 108 -5.97 -8.37 -6.54
N ASP A 109 -4.94 -8.92 -7.18
CA ASP A 109 -5.05 -9.75 -8.38
C ASP A 109 -3.87 -10.75 -8.45
N ALA A 110 -3.90 -11.66 -9.44
CA ALA A 110 -2.85 -12.65 -9.63
C ALA A 110 -1.50 -12.03 -10.02
N ALA A 111 -1.50 -10.95 -10.81
CA ALA A 111 -0.28 -10.27 -11.21
C ALA A 111 0.40 -9.58 -10.01
N ALA A 112 -0.37 -9.10 -9.05
CA ALA A 112 0.12 -8.58 -7.78
C ALA A 112 0.79 -9.68 -6.95
N VAL A 113 0.23 -10.90 -6.93
CA VAL A 113 0.87 -12.04 -6.26
C VAL A 113 2.22 -12.35 -6.92
N GLU A 114 2.26 -12.48 -8.26
CA GLU A 114 3.51 -12.73 -9.00
C GLU A 114 4.56 -11.63 -8.76
N LEU A 115 4.14 -10.35 -8.77
CA LEU A 115 5.03 -9.23 -8.45
C LEU A 115 5.59 -9.36 -7.03
N LEU A 116 4.73 -9.64 -6.04
CA LEU A 116 5.14 -9.71 -4.64
C LEU A 116 6.08 -10.89 -4.36
N GLU A 117 5.87 -12.02 -5.03
CA GLU A 117 6.82 -13.14 -5.04
C GLU A 117 8.17 -12.70 -5.62
N SER A 118 8.18 -11.95 -6.73
CA SER A 118 9.42 -11.50 -7.40
C SER A 118 10.26 -10.54 -6.57
N VAL A 119 9.68 -9.87 -5.57
CA VAL A 119 10.38 -8.95 -4.65
C VAL A 119 10.59 -9.56 -3.26
N ASP A 120 10.43 -10.88 -3.10
CA ASP A 120 10.56 -11.64 -1.86
C ASP A 120 9.69 -11.09 -0.71
N CYS A 121 8.42 -10.76 -1.00
CA CYS A 121 7.49 -10.30 0.04
C CYS A 121 7.34 -11.35 1.15
N ALA A 122 7.35 -10.89 2.41
CA ALA A 122 7.11 -11.77 3.54
C ALA A 122 5.69 -12.35 3.48
N VAL A 123 5.56 -13.66 3.79
CA VAL A 123 4.30 -14.41 3.81
C VAL A 123 3.79 -14.56 5.24
#